data_AF-A0A6J5UAJ0-F1
#
_entry.id   AF-A0A6J5UAJ0-F1
#
_cell.length_a   1.000
_cell.length_b   1.000
_cell.length_c   1.000
_cell.angle_alpha   90.00
_cell.angle_beta   90.00
_cell.angle_gamma   90.00
#
_symmetry.space_group_name_H-M   'P 1'
#
loop_
_entity.id
_entity.type
_entity.pdbx_description
1 polymer ?
#
loop_
_entity_poly.entity_id
_entity_poly.type
_entity_poly.pdbx_seq_one_letter_code
_entity_poly.pdbx_strand_id
1 'polypeptide(L)'
;MPEVCKKYKTENGLKLEPIEEVTIEVNEEHVGLVMEALSHRRAEIVDMGPVPRSVDRTRLSLTCPSRGLVGYRSVFSSDTCGTGLMHRTFLSLYPDIWMCLCLCPDTCAYMYI
;
A
#
# COMPACT_ATOMS: atom_id res chain seq x y z
N MET A 1 3.47 21.79 6.37
CA MET A 1 3.10 20.37 6.22
C MET A 1 1.87 20.34 5.33
N PRO A 2 1.86 19.67 4.17
CA PRO A 2 0.65 19.61 3.37
C PRO A 2 -0.38 18.83 4.18
N GLU A 3 -1.53 19.44 4.37
CA GLU A 3 -2.67 18.88 5.08
C GLU A 3 -3.18 17.71 4.25
N VAL A 4 -3.03 16.48 4.76
CA VAL A 4 -3.72 15.33 4.19
C VAL A 4 -5.20 15.60 4.42
N CYS A 5 -5.86 16.11 3.38
CA CYS A 5 -7.30 16.31 3.33
C CYS A 5 -7.96 14.97 3.67
N LYS A 6 -8.36 14.80 4.94
CA LYS A 6 -9.28 13.76 5.40
C LYS A 6 -10.67 14.03 4.82
N LYS A 7 -10.80 14.08 3.49
CA LYS A 7 -12.10 14.01 2.83
C LYS A 7 -12.44 12.53 2.71
N TYR A 8 -12.94 11.96 3.80
CA TYR A 8 -13.81 10.80 3.72
C TYR A 8 -15.05 11.28 2.95
N LYS A 9 -14.98 11.21 1.63
CA LYS A 9 -16.06 11.68 0.76
C LYS A 9 -17.09 10.56 0.74
N THR A 10 -18.10 10.68 1.57
CA THR A 10 -19.18 9.71 1.70
C THR A 10 -20.13 9.88 0.50
N GLU A 11 -19.79 9.35 -0.65
CA GLU A 11 -20.77 9.11 -1.72
C GLU A 11 -21.43 7.76 -1.40
N ASN A 12 -22.70 7.78 -0.98
CA ASN A 12 -23.56 6.61 -0.69
C ASN A 12 -23.28 5.80 0.60
N GLY A 13 -22.67 6.38 1.63
CA GLY A 13 -22.44 5.69 2.91
C GLY A 13 -21.22 4.76 2.92
N LEU A 14 -20.61 4.54 1.77
CA LEU A 14 -19.36 3.81 1.62
C LEU A 14 -18.20 4.75 1.95
N LYS A 15 -17.34 4.31 2.87
CA LYS A 15 -16.06 4.99 3.08
C LYS A 15 -15.17 4.68 1.87
N LEU A 16 -14.44 5.69 1.42
CA LEU A 16 -13.48 5.58 0.34
C LEU A 16 -12.09 5.71 0.97
N GLU A 17 -11.24 4.71 0.76
CA GLU A 17 -9.85 4.74 1.19
C GLU A 17 -8.93 5.06 0.00
N PRO A 18 -7.98 6.01 0.15
CA PRO A 18 -6.98 6.27 -0.88
C PRO A 18 -5.97 5.12 -0.96
N ILE A 19 -5.83 4.55 -2.15
CA ILE A 19 -4.81 3.57 -2.48
C ILE A 19 -3.60 4.29 -3.07
N GLU A 20 -2.42 3.97 -2.55
CA GLU A 20 -1.14 4.45 -3.05
C GLU A 20 -0.43 3.30 -3.76
N GLU A 21 0.18 3.59 -4.89
CA GLU A 21 1.18 2.75 -5.51
C GLU A 21 2.53 3.06 -4.86
N VAL A 22 3.21 2.03 -4.38
CA VAL A 22 4.51 2.10 -3.74
C VAL A 22 5.50 1.37 -4.62
N THR A 23 6.57 2.06 -4.97
CA THR A 23 7.73 1.48 -5.65
C THR A 23 8.88 1.45 -4.66
N ILE A 24 9.48 0.28 -4.47
CA ILE A 24 10.58 0.06 -3.53
C ILE A 24 11.77 -0.52 -4.28
N GLU A 25 12.95 0.00 -4.03
CA GLU A 25 14.20 -0.57 -4.49
C GLU A 25 15.09 -0.89 -3.29
N VAL A 26 15.45 -2.16 -3.14
CA VAL A 26 16.25 -2.66 -2.02
C VAL A 26 17.23 -3.71 -2.51
N ASN A 27 18.25 -3.98 -1.71
CA ASN A 27 19.13 -5.11 -1.95
C ASN A 27 18.35 -6.43 -1.79
N GLU A 28 18.70 -7.45 -2.56
CA GLU A 28 18.03 -8.76 -2.58
C GLU A 28 17.93 -9.38 -1.17
N GLU A 29 18.96 -9.19 -0.34
CA GLU A 29 19.02 -9.64 1.05
C GLU A 29 17.89 -9.09 1.96
N HIS A 30 17.34 -7.92 1.63
CA HIS A 30 16.29 -7.26 2.42
C HIS A 30 14.89 -7.40 1.80
N VAL A 31 14.78 -7.94 0.58
CA VAL A 31 13.49 -8.07 -0.16
C VAL A 31 12.48 -8.86 0.65
N GLY A 32 12.88 -10.00 1.22
CA GLY A 32 11.98 -10.86 2.00
C GLY A 32 11.39 -10.16 3.22
N LEU A 33 12.22 -9.44 3.98
CA LEU A 33 11.80 -8.69 5.17
C LEU A 33 10.80 -7.59 4.82
N VAL A 34 11.11 -6.82 3.77
CA VAL A 34 10.25 -5.72 3.29
C VAL A 34 8.93 -6.25 2.76
N MET A 35 8.95 -7.37 2.04
CA MET A 35 7.77 -8.01 1.50
C MET A 35 6.82 -8.49 2.60
N GLU A 36 7.34 -9.18 3.62
CA GLU A 36 6.55 -9.64 4.77
C GLU A 36 5.93 -8.46 5.54
N ALA A 37 6.72 -7.42 5.82
CA ALA A 37 6.25 -6.22 6.52
C ALA A 37 5.11 -5.50 5.77
N LEU A 38 5.14 -5.51 4.44
CA LEU A 38 4.10 -4.92 3.59
C LEU A 38 2.87 -5.82 3.44
N SER A 39 3.05 -7.14 3.38
CA SER A 39 1.92 -8.09 3.38
C SER A 39 1.05 -7.93 4.63
N HIS A 40 1.65 -7.75 5.82
CA HIS A 40 0.90 -7.45 7.04
C HIS A 40 0.09 -6.15 6.98
N ARG A 41 0.47 -5.22 6.11
CA ARG A 41 -0.19 -3.92 5.91
C ARG A 41 -1.22 -3.94 4.79
N ARG A 42 -1.58 -5.14 4.30
CA ARG A 42 -2.49 -5.34 3.16
C ARG A 42 -1.97 -4.71 1.87
N ALA A 43 -0.66 -4.74 1.68
CA ALA A 43 -0.10 -4.41 0.38
C ALA A 43 -0.28 -5.59 -0.59
N GLU A 44 -0.62 -5.28 -1.83
CA GLU A 44 -0.70 -6.24 -2.93
C GLU A 44 0.46 -6.01 -3.88
N ILE A 45 1.13 -7.08 -4.29
CA ILE A 45 2.28 -7.01 -5.20
C ILE A 45 1.73 -6.93 -6.62
N VAL A 46 2.12 -5.89 -7.35
CA VAL A 46 1.75 -5.69 -8.75
C VAL A 46 2.85 -6.24 -9.65
N ASP A 47 4.11 -5.94 -9.32
CA ASP A 47 5.26 -6.34 -10.12
C ASP A 47 6.51 -6.48 -9.24
N MET A 48 7.41 -7.37 -9.63
CA MET A 48 8.69 -7.60 -8.98
C MET A 48 9.71 -7.95 -10.04
N GLY A 49 10.82 -7.22 -10.06
CA GLY A 49 11.87 -7.46 -11.03
C GLY A 49 13.23 -6.92 -10.60
N PRO A 50 14.33 -7.46 -11.14
CA PRO A 50 15.66 -6.90 -10.93
C PRO A 50 15.74 -5.51 -11.58
N VAL A 51 16.46 -4.59 -10.93
CA VAL A 51 16.69 -3.26 -11.50
C VAL A 51 17.70 -3.38 -12.64
N PRO A 52 17.38 -2.93 -13.87
CA PRO A 52 18.32 -2.97 -14.97
C PRO A 52 19.54 -2.11 -14.61
N ARG A 53 20.74 -2.71 -14.73
CA ARG A 53 22.07 -2.08 -14.48
C ARG A 53 22.61 -2.16 -13.03
N SER A 54 21.90 -2.78 -12.09
CA SER A 54 22.41 -3.10 -10.76
C SER A 54 22.28 -4.59 -10.47
N VAL A 55 23.39 -5.24 -10.09
CA VAL A 55 23.47 -6.70 -9.98
C VAL A 55 22.74 -7.24 -8.74
N ASP A 56 22.54 -6.42 -7.70
CA ASP A 56 22.08 -6.90 -6.40
C ASP A 56 20.85 -6.13 -5.87
N ARG A 57 20.12 -5.43 -6.74
CA ARG A 57 18.94 -4.66 -6.36
C ARG A 57 17.68 -5.13 -7.07
N THR A 58 16.62 -5.28 -6.28
CA THR A 58 15.30 -5.67 -6.73
C THR A 58 14.35 -4.48 -6.60
N ARG A 59 13.56 -4.25 -7.64
CA ARG A 59 12.44 -3.31 -7.62
C ARG A 59 11.15 -4.08 -7.35
N LEU A 60 10.38 -3.55 -6.41
CA LEU A 60 9.08 -4.03 -6.01
C LEU A 60 8.07 -2.93 -6.30
N SER A 61 7.04 -3.25 -7.08
CA SER A 61 5.89 -2.38 -7.30
C SER A 61 4.68 -3.03 -6.63
N LEU A 62 4.09 -2.30 -5.69
CA LEU A 62 2.97 -2.79 -4.87
C LEU A 62 1.93 -1.70 -4.68
N THR A 63 0.67 -2.08 -4.49
CA THR A 63 -0.41 -1.18 -4.10
C THR A 63 -0.72 -1.38 -2.63
N CYS A 64 -0.96 -0.29 -1.90
CA CYS A 64 -1.27 -0.37 -0.48
C CYS A 64 -2.22 0.77 -0.08
N PRO A 65 -3.20 0.51 0.79
CA PRO A 65 -4.02 1.59 1.32
C PRO A 65 -3.15 2.58 2.11
N SER A 66 -3.42 3.88 1.95
CA SER A 66 -2.67 4.96 2.62
C SER A 66 -2.58 4.76 4.13
N ARG A 67 -3.61 4.16 4.74
CA ARG A 67 -3.66 3.83 6.17
C ARG A 67 -2.62 2.79 6.57
N GLY A 68 -2.33 1.81 5.73
CA GLY A 68 -1.31 0.79 5.96
C GLY A 68 0.11 1.35 5.91
N LEU A 69 0.34 2.43 5.17
CA LEU A 69 1.64 3.06 4.99
C LEU A 69 2.00 4.10 6.06
N VAL A 70 1.06 4.46 6.94
CA VAL A 70 1.32 5.42 8.02
C VAL A 70 2.41 4.87 8.95
N GLY A 71 3.48 5.66 9.13
CA GLY A 71 4.64 5.28 9.95
C GLY A 71 5.56 4.22 9.36
N TYR A 72 5.24 3.64 8.20
CA TYR A 72 6.06 2.58 7.60
C TYR A 72 7.45 3.06 7.19
N ARG A 73 7.58 4.32 6.76
CA ARG A 73 8.87 4.90 6.33
C ARG A 73 10.00 4.73 7.35
N SER A 74 9.69 4.84 8.66
CA SER A 74 10.70 4.68 9.72
C SER A 74 11.13 3.22 9.87
N VAL A 75 10.18 2.29 9.74
CA VAL A 75 10.39 0.85 9.84
C VAL A 75 11.23 0.39 8.64
N PHE A 76 10.82 0.77 7.43
CA PHE A 76 11.55 0.50 6.19
C PHE A 76 13.01 0.97 6.22
N SER A 77 13.26 2.17 6.76
CA SER A 77 14.63 2.69 6.88
C SER A 77 15.48 1.86 7.86
N SER A 78 14.85 1.25 8.88
CA SER A 78 15.53 0.39 9.84
C SER A 78 15.80 -0.98 9.23
N ASP A 79 14.80 -1.56 8.55
CA ASP A 79 14.88 -2.88 7.92
C ASP A 79 15.93 -2.93 6.80
N THR A 80 16.07 -1.82 6.05
CA THR A 80 17.02 -1.70 4.95
C THR A 80 18.34 -1.05 5.35
N CYS A 81 18.55 -0.77 6.64
CA CYS A 81 19.72 -0.04 7.15
C CYS A 81 19.98 1.28 6.40
N GLY A 82 18.93 1.94 5.90
CA GLY A 82 19.00 3.18 5.12
C GLY A 82 19.46 3.02 3.67
N THR A 83 19.64 1.79 3.17
CA THR A 83 20.08 1.53 1.78
C THR A 83 18.93 1.49 0.78
N GLY A 84 17.70 1.28 1.26
CA GLY A 84 16.49 1.16 0.46
C GLY A 84 15.93 2.50 -0.01
N LEU A 85 15.39 2.51 -1.22
CA LEU A 85 14.63 3.63 -1.77
C LEU A 85 13.14 3.26 -1.80
N MET A 86 12.29 4.16 -1.30
CA MET A 86 10.83 3.98 -1.31
C MET A 86 10.18 5.22 -1.91
N HIS A 87 9.39 5.02 -2.96
CA HIS A 87 8.54 6.02 -3.59
C HIS A 87 7.08 5.64 -3.38
N ARG A 88 6.22 6.64 -3.16
CA ARG A 88 4.77 6.45 -3.06
C ARG A 88 4.07 7.46 -3.96
N THR A 89 3.10 6.99 -4.72
CA THR A 89 2.29 7.77 -5.65
C THR A 89 0.84 7.49 -5.35
N PHE A 90 0.00 8.53 -5.30
CA PHE A 90 -1.44 8.33 -5.23
C PHE A 90 -1.94 7.68 -6.53
N LEU A 91 -2.63 6.54 -6.42
CA LEU A 91 -3.15 5.82 -7.58
C LEU A 91 -4.63 6.13 -7.80
N SER A 92 -5.48 5.79 -6.83
CA SER A 92 -6.93 5.98 -6.93
C SER A 92 -7.62 5.88 -5.56
N LEU A 93 -8.88 6.30 -5.49
CA LEU A 93 -9.78 6.06 -4.36
C LEU A 93 -10.58 4.79 -4.64
N TYR A 94 -10.44 3.78 -3.79
CA TYR A 94 -11.29 2.59 -3.84
C TYR A 94 -12.30 2.62 -2.69
N PRO A 95 -13.53 2.10 -2.87
CA PRO A 95 -14.39 1.83 -1.73
C PRO A 95 -13.69 0.82 -0.82
N ASP A 96 -13.68 1.06 0.49
CA ASP A 96 -13.16 0.07 1.45
C ASP A 96 -14.12 -1.12 1.55
N ILE A 97 -14.09 -1.98 0.53
CA ILE A 97 -14.86 -3.23 0.48
C ILE A 97 -14.54 -4.10 1.71
N TRP A 98 -13.31 -3.97 2.23
CA TRP A 98 -12.78 -4.73 3.36
C TRP A 98 -13.30 -4.31 4.75
N MET A 99 -13.93 -3.13 4.89
CA MET A 99 -14.57 -2.74 6.16
C MET A 99 -16.08 -3.00 6.17
N CYS A 100 -16.70 -3.23 4.99
CA CYS A 100 -18.12 -3.55 4.89
C CYS A 100 -18.47 -4.95 5.43
N LEU A 101 -17.51 -5.88 5.50
CA LEU A 101 -17.75 -7.25 5.96
C LEU A 101 -18.09 -7.40 7.45
N CYS A 102 -17.95 -6.35 8.27
CA CYS A 102 -18.20 -6.44 9.71
C CYS A 102 -19.37 -5.60 10.26
N LEU A 103 -20.02 -4.71 9.48
CA LEU A 103 -20.91 -3.70 10.10
C LEU A 103 -22.25 -3.38 9.43
N CYS A 104 -22.67 -4.07 8.37
CA CYS A 104 -24.02 -3.84 7.81
C CYS A 104 -24.75 -5.16 7.51
N PRO A 105 -25.70 -5.62 8.35
CA PRO A 105 -26.60 -6.71 8.00
C PRO A 105 -27.59 -6.37 6.86
N ASP A 106 -27.74 -5.10 6.46
CA ASP A 106 -28.88 -4.68 5.61
C ASP A 106 -28.53 -4.17 4.20
N THR A 107 -27.26 -4.12 3.76
CA THR A 107 -26.90 -3.47 2.47
C THR A 107 -26.23 -4.37 1.42
N CYS A 108 -26.12 -5.68 1.67
CA CYS A 108 -25.45 -6.64 0.79
C CYS A 108 -26.21 -7.06 -0.48
N ALA A 109 -27.22 -6.31 -0.93
CA ALA A 109 -28.04 -6.72 -2.09
C ALA A 109 -27.60 -6.14 -3.44
N TYR A 110 -26.60 -5.26 -3.50
CA TYR A 110 -26.31 -4.48 -4.71
C TYR A 110 -24.85 -4.51 -5.13
N MET A 111 -24.25 -5.70 -5.26
CA MET A 111 -23.00 -5.82 -6.01
C MET A 111 -22.76 -7.24 -6.53
N TYR A 112 -23.75 -7.80 -7.22
CA TYR A 112 -23.56 -8.88 -8.17
C TYR A 112 -24.67 -8.80 -9.23
N ILE A 113 -24.43 -7.96 -10.24
CA ILE A 113 -24.99 -8.08 -11.59
C ILE A 113 -23.93 -7.61 -12.58
#